data_AF-A0A967WRX9-F1
#
_entry.id   AF-A0A967WRX9-F1
#
_cell.length_a   1.000
_cell.length_b   1.000
_cell.length_c   1.000
_cell.angle_alpha   90.00
_cell.angle_beta   90.00
_cell.angle_gamma   90.00
#
_symmetry.space_group_name_H-M   'P 1'
#
loop_
_entity.id
_entity.type
_entity.pdbx_description
1 polymer ?
#
loop_
_entity_poly.entity_id
_entity_poly.type
_entity_poly.pdbx_seq_one_letter_code
_entity_poly.pdbx_strand_id
1 'polypeptide(L)'
;MRLVFGKPFTLTDKPLDRVTDEDMARAQAVVSEHFERIHYGPGGIAGWQGPVLRDGVEVTEPVQLQPPSTPLTAVPPGKASVSRQGVAQILWQCPVCRTNDALVHRRPLFRRETVVCQACGTLWHFQRHMGRDFRMKVLEGSPEVMGLEMAVSAWYEQMNKNFSPCPIQVTGVSLLPGEEVYLEARDVPLSPYKPNALFDGWTQREAPKKQTDRLEIAGWEFFGEGRLLVTSHRVLWQGAQRELDFMWSEMTAVSQYLRSTLALNYGAAKYRLSVADQPILKWLHTMGELAKEAGARQGRTVSVTHH
;
A
#
# COMPACT_ATOMS: atom_id res chain seq x y z
N MET A 1 -5.59 13.21 -21.80
CA MET A 1 -4.24 13.14 -21.22
C MET A 1 -3.24 13.22 -22.37
N ARG A 2 -2.43 14.26 -22.45
CA ARG A 2 -1.43 14.42 -23.52
C ARG A 2 -0.19 13.64 -23.09
N LEU A 3 0.24 12.66 -23.88
CA LEU A 3 1.53 12.01 -23.65
C LEU A 3 2.64 13.07 -23.71
N VAL A 4 3.39 13.20 -22.62
CA VAL A 4 4.54 14.11 -22.54
C VAL A 4 5.78 13.28 -22.79
N PHE A 5 6.43 13.51 -23.93
CA PHE A 5 7.71 12.90 -24.25
C PHE A 5 8.82 13.86 -23.84
N GLY A 6 9.71 13.44 -22.93
CA GLY A 6 10.92 14.17 -22.59
C GLY A 6 11.93 14.17 -23.74
N LYS A 7 12.91 15.08 -23.67
CA LYS A 7 14.08 14.98 -24.56
C LYS A 7 14.92 13.76 -24.17
N PRO A 8 15.60 13.11 -25.13
CA PRO A 8 16.63 12.13 -24.81
C PRO A 8 17.66 12.72 -23.84
N PHE A 9 18.19 11.87 -22.97
CA PHE A 9 19.23 12.25 -22.02
C PHE A 9 20.31 11.17 -21.97
N THR A 10 21.51 11.59 -21.59
CA THR A 10 22.71 10.76 -21.61
C THR A 10 23.04 10.34 -20.19
N LEU A 11 23.25 9.04 -19.96
CA LEU A 11 23.67 8.52 -18.65
C LEU A 11 25.19 8.59 -18.47
N THR A 12 25.93 8.46 -19.57
CA THR A 12 27.40 8.52 -19.62
C THR A 12 27.88 9.15 -20.92
N ASP A 13 28.90 10.00 -20.86
CA ASP A 13 29.42 10.68 -22.07
C ASP A 13 30.15 9.73 -23.03
N LYS A 14 30.57 8.56 -22.52
CA LYS A 14 31.25 7.51 -23.27
C LYS A 14 30.72 6.13 -22.86
N PRO A 15 30.80 5.13 -23.74
CA PRO A 15 30.59 3.74 -23.35
C PRO A 15 31.54 3.37 -22.20
N LEU A 16 31.01 2.70 -21.18
CA LEU A 16 31.81 2.18 -20.08
C LEU A 16 32.22 0.75 -20.39
N ASP A 17 33.51 0.43 -20.24
CA ASP A 17 34.02 -0.94 -20.40
C ASP A 17 33.52 -1.87 -19.28
N ARG A 18 33.16 -1.30 -18.11
CA ARG A 18 32.54 -1.99 -16.98
C ARG A 18 31.60 -1.04 -16.25
N VAL A 19 30.48 -1.56 -15.76
CA VAL A 19 29.51 -0.83 -14.92
C VAL A 19 29.78 -1.13 -13.45
N THR A 20 29.95 -0.09 -12.64
CA THR A 20 30.08 -0.16 -11.18
C THR A 20 28.77 0.21 -10.47
N ASP A 21 28.68 -0.06 -9.18
CA ASP A 21 27.54 0.35 -8.35
C ASP A 21 27.38 1.88 -8.31
N GLU A 22 28.49 2.61 -8.35
CA GLU A 22 28.48 4.08 -8.41
C GLU A 22 27.91 4.59 -9.75
N ASP A 23 28.27 3.94 -10.86
CA ASP A 23 27.71 4.26 -12.18
C ASP A 23 26.20 4.00 -12.21
N MET A 24 25.75 2.90 -11.61
CA MET A 24 24.34 2.57 -11.48
C MET A 24 23.60 3.60 -10.62
N ALA A 25 24.16 3.99 -9.47
CA ALA A 25 23.58 5.00 -8.60
C ALA A 25 23.45 6.36 -9.31
N ARG A 26 24.49 6.79 -10.04
CA ARG A 26 24.48 8.03 -10.82
C ARG A 26 23.47 7.96 -11.96
N ALA A 27 23.43 6.87 -12.71
CA ALA A 27 22.45 6.67 -13.77
C ALA A 27 21.01 6.70 -13.21
N GLN A 28 20.78 6.02 -12.09
CA GLN A 28 19.48 6.01 -11.42
C GLN A 28 19.08 7.40 -10.94
N ALA A 29 20.02 8.22 -10.44
CA ALA A 29 19.76 9.60 -10.05
C ALA A 29 19.31 10.46 -11.25
N VAL A 30 20.04 10.39 -12.37
CA VAL A 30 19.69 11.12 -13.61
C VAL A 30 18.32 10.68 -14.15
N VAL A 31 18.07 9.37 -14.21
CA VAL A 31 16.77 8.83 -14.63
C VAL A 31 15.67 9.35 -13.72
N SER A 32 15.85 9.25 -12.40
CA SER A 32 14.86 9.69 -11.41
C SER A 32 14.55 11.18 -11.56
N GLU A 33 15.57 12.04 -11.66
CA GLU A 33 15.39 13.49 -11.88
C GLU A 33 14.58 13.78 -13.16
N HIS A 34 14.89 13.11 -14.26
CA HIS A 34 14.18 13.27 -15.52
C HIS A 34 12.71 12.84 -15.42
N PHE A 35 12.44 11.69 -14.80
CA PHE A 35 11.09 11.18 -14.60
C PHE A 35 10.29 12.06 -13.65
N GLU A 36 10.89 12.53 -12.55
CA GLU A 36 10.27 13.46 -11.62
C GLU A 36 9.90 14.77 -12.30
N ARG A 37 10.79 15.33 -13.11
CA ARG A 37 10.50 16.58 -13.83
C ARG A 37 9.35 16.42 -14.82
N ILE A 38 9.26 15.27 -15.51
CA ILE A 38 8.17 14.99 -16.45
C ILE A 38 6.84 14.83 -15.70
N HIS A 39 6.83 14.14 -14.55
CA HIS A 39 5.60 13.85 -13.80
C HIS A 39 5.12 15.02 -12.94
N TYR A 40 6.05 15.71 -12.27
CA TYR A 40 5.78 16.69 -11.22
C TYR A 40 6.15 18.13 -11.60
N GLY A 41 6.80 18.33 -12.77
CA GLY A 41 7.24 19.64 -13.24
C GLY A 41 8.63 20.04 -12.72
N PRO A 42 9.07 21.29 -12.96
CA PRO A 42 10.45 21.72 -12.71
C PRO A 42 10.85 21.71 -11.24
N GLY A 43 9.91 21.80 -10.31
CA GLY A 43 10.18 21.70 -8.86
C GLY A 43 10.26 20.27 -8.34
N GLY A 44 10.16 19.25 -9.21
CA GLY A 44 10.12 17.85 -8.82
C GLY A 44 8.96 17.55 -7.87
N ILE A 45 9.09 16.46 -7.11
CA ILE A 45 8.07 16.06 -6.14
C ILE A 45 7.83 17.13 -5.06
N ALA A 46 8.89 17.77 -4.57
CA ALA A 46 8.79 18.79 -3.52
C ALA A 46 7.97 20.02 -3.99
N GLY A 47 8.20 20.50 -5.21
CA GLY A 47 7.42 21.60 -5.78
C GLY A 47 5.96 21.21 -6.06
N TRP A 48 5.72 19.95 -6.43
CA TRP A 48 4.36 19.42 -6.63
C TRP A 48 3.58 19.26 -5.33
N GLN A 49 4.23 18.83 -4.25
CA GLN A 49 3.64 18.78 -2.91
C GLN A 49 3.39 20.20 -2.36
N GLY A 50 4.36 21.10 -2.55
CA GLY A 50 4.38 22.43 -1.97
C GLY A 50 4.73 22.41 -0.48
N PRO A 51 4.92 23.59 0.14
CA PRO A 51 5.35 23.68 1.54
C PRO A 51 4.30 23.14 2.51
N VAL A 52 4.74 22.75 3.70
CA VAL A 52 3.84 22.53 4.84
C VAL A 52 3.49 23.88 5.43
N LEU A 53 2.21 24.14 5.67
CA LEU A 53 1.73 25.42 6.21
C LEU A 53 1.02 25.21 7.55
N ARG A 54 1.08 26.20 8.44
CA ARG A 54 0.23 26.32 9.62
C ARG A 54 -0.40 27.70 9.59
N ASP A 55 -1.72 27.73 9.44
CA ASP A 55 -2.48 28.99 9.33
C ASP A 55 -1.95 29.93 8.24
N GLY A 56 -1.48 29.35 7.13
CA GLY A 56 -0.94 30.07 5.98
C GLY A 56 0.55 30.42 6.08
N VAL A 57 1.21 30.13 7.20
CA VAL A 57 2.65 30.36 7.39
C VAL A 57 3.41 29.06 7.16
N GLU A 58 4.51 29.12 6.41
CA GLU A 58 5.35 27.94 6.17
C GLU A 58 5.97 27.40 7.46
N VAL A 59 5.89 26.08 7.64
CA VAL A 59 6.49 25.34 8.75
C VAL A 59 7.80 24.74 8.26
N THR A 60 8.91 25.23 8.79
CA THR A 60 10.26 24.75 8.43
C THR A 60 10.72 23.57 9.28
N GLU A 61 10.19 23.43 10.49
CA GLU A 61 10.50 22.31 11.37
C GLU A 61 9.77 21.02 10.94
N PRO A 62 10.39 19.84 11.12
CA PRO A 62 9.71 18.58 10.81
C PRO A 62 8.43 18.42 11.64
N VAL A 63 7.30 18.21 10.97
CA VAL A 63 6.04 17.90 11.66
C VAL A 63 6.20 16.57 12.39
N GLN A 64 5.97 16.60 13.70
CA GLN A 64 5.90 15.41 14.54
C GLN A 64 4.46 15.25 15.05
N LEU A 65 3.78 14.22 14.56
CA LEU A 65 2.46 13.84 15.06
C LEU A 65 2.64 12.78 16.14
N GLN A 66 2.30 13.10 17.38
CA GLN A 66 2.26 12.13 18.46
C GLN A 66 0.88 11.48 18.52
N PRO A 67 0.78 10.15 18.40
CA PRO A 67 -0.49 9.49 18.63
C PRO A 67 -0.94 9.69 20.09
N PRO A 68 -2.25 9.67 20.37
CA PRO A 68 -2.77 9.70 21.73
C PRO A 68 -2.11 8.60 22.58
N SER A 69 -1.73 8.92 23.81
CA SER A 69 -1.10 7.95 24.73
C SER A 69 -2.03 6.79 25.09
N THR A 70 -3.34 7.01 25.00
CA THR A 70 -4.35 5.97 25.21
C THR A 70 -4.91 5.54 23.85
N PRO A 71 -4.89 4.24 23.50
CA PRO A 71 -5.53 3.74 22.30
C PRO A 71 -7.01 4.15 22.26
N LEU A 72 -7.42 4.75 21.15
CA LEU A 72 -8.83 5.08 20.91
C LEU A 72 -9.61 3.82 20.54
N THR A 73 -10.90 3.82 20.85
CA THR A 73 -11.81 2.73 20.48
C THR A 73 -11.77 2.51 18.97
N ALA A 74 -11.65 1.24 18.56
CA ALA A 74 -11.72 0.86 17.16
C ALA A 74 -13.06 1.32 16.55
N VAL A 75 -12.98 1.96 15.39
CA VAL A 75 -14.16 2.35 14.63
C VAL A 75 -14.49 1.18 13.70
N PRO A 76 -15.74 0.67 13.68
CA PRO A 76 -16.10 -0.37 12.73
C PRO A 76 -15.94 0.17 11.30
N PRO A 77 -15.37 -0.61 10.37
CA PRO A 77 -15.18 -0.16 9.01
C PRO A 77 -16.52 0.23 8.38
N GLY A 78 -16.57 1.41 7.79
CA GLY A 78 -17.78 1.89 7.12
C GLY A 78 -18.13 1.01 5.91
N LYS A 79 -19.43 0.76 5.68
CA LYS A 79 -19.93 -0.02 4.52
C LYS A 79 -19.83 0.73 3.17
N ALA A 80 -18.96 1.73 3.06
CA ALA A 80 -18.84 2.52 1.84
C ALA A 80 -18.05 1.72 0.80
N SER A 81 -18.61 1.56 -0.40
CA SER A 81 -17.91 1.02 -1.56
C SER A 81 -16.58 1.75 -1.76
N VAL A 82 -15.53 1.04 -2.18
CA VAL A 82 -14.18 1.61 -2.34
C VAL A 82 -14.20 2.93 -3.12
N SER A 83 -14.92 3.00 -4.25
CA SER A 83 -15.05 4.23 -5.07
C SER A 83 -15.53 5.49 -4.31
N ARG A 84 -16.25 5.32 -3.20
CA ARG A 84 -16.76 6.40 -2.34
C ARG A 84 -15.83 6.75 -1.18
N GLN A 85 -14.84 5.91 -0.87
CA GLN A 85 -13.88 6.16 0.22
C GLN A 85 -12.94 7.33 -0.09
N GLY A 86 -12.70 7.62 -1.38
CA GLY A 86 -11.92 8.78 -1.80
C GLY A 86 -10.51 8.76 -1.22
N VAL A 87 -10.11 9.80 -0.47
CA VAL A 87 -8.77 9.90 0.12
C VAL A 87 -8.55 8.83 1.19
N ALA A 88 -9.60 8.26 1.79
CA ALA A 88 -9.48 7.19 2.77
C ALA A 88 -8.97 5.87 2.18
N GLN A 89 -8.97 5.71 0.85
CA GLN A 89 -8.26 4.59 0.20
C GLN A 89 -6.73 4.76 0.28
N ILE A 90 -6.28 6.02 0.27
CA ILE A 90 -4.86 6.38 0.32
C ILE A 90 -4.42 6.45 1.78
N LEU A 91 -5.14 7.26 2.56
CA LEU A 91 -5.00 7.39 4.00
C LEU A 91 -5.95 6.39 4.68
N TRP A 92 -5.60 5.11 4.64
CA TRP A 92 -6.40 4.04 5.25
C TRP A 92 -6.27 4.00 6.79
N GLN A 93 -5.35 4.78 7.35
CA GLN A 93 -5.21 5.03 8.78
C GLN A 93 -5.22 6.53 9.04
N CYS A 94 -5.78 6.95 10.17
CA CYS A 94 -5.70 8.36 10.58
C CYS A 94 -4.24 8.76 10.87
N PRO A 95 -3.65 9.76 10.19
CA PRO A 95 -2.27 10.16 10.44
C PRO A 95 -2.05 10.77 11.83
N VAL A 96 -3.11 11.27 12.48
CA VAL A 96 -3.05 11.89 13.82
C VAL A 96 -3.16 10.83 14.92
N CYS A 97 -4.21 10.01 14.91
CA CYS A 97 -4.49 9.06 15.99
C CYS A 97 -4.16 7.60 15.69
N ARG A 98 -3.71 7.30 14.48
CA ARG A 98 -3.30 5.95 14.02
C ARG A 98 -4.41 4.90 14.02
N THR A 99 -5.67 5.30 14.19
CA THR A 99 -6.80 4.36 14.08
C THR A 99 -7.02 3.99 12.61
N ASN A 100 -6.97 2.70 12.32
CA ASN A 100 -7.24 2.14 10.99
C ASN A 100 -8.71 2.34 10.61
N ASP A 101 -8.96 2.55 9.31
CA ASP A 101 -10.28 2.65 8.69
C ASP A 101 -11.21 3.73 9.30
N ALA A 102 -10.66 4.64 10.11
CA ALA A 102 -11.43 5.66 10.81
C ALA A 102 -11.72 6.91 9.97
N LEU A 103 -11.08 7.06 8.81
CA LEU A 103 -11.23 8.23 7.95
C LEU A 103 -12.44 8.11 7.02
N VAL A 104 -13.29 9.13 7.02
CA VAL A 104 -14.47 9.24 6.14
C VAL A 104 -14.34 10.47 5.28
N HIS A 105 -14.30 10.28 3.96
CA HIS A 105 -14.30 11.37 2.98
C HIS A 105 -15.75 11.76 2.61
N ARG A 106 -16.16 12.98 2.95
CA ARG A 106 -17.46 13.56 2.58
C ARG A 106 -17.32 14.47 1.36
N ARG A 107 -18.06 14.14 0.30
CA ARG A 107 -18.08 14.85 -0.99
C ARG A 107 -19.46 15.43 -1.30
N PRO A 108 -19.89 16.49 -0.61
CA PRO A 108 -21.16 17.16 -0.90
C PRO A 108 -21.10 17.85 -2.27
N LEU A 109 -22.19 17.75 -3.06
CA LEU A 109 -22.28 18.32 -4.42
C LEU A 109 -22.00 19.83 -4.51
N PHE A 110 -22.33 20.60 -3.47
CA PHE A 110 -22.25 22.07 -3.47
C PHE A 110 -21.47 22.65 -2.29
N ARG A 111 -20.72 21.82 -1.54
CA ARG A 111 -19.93 22.28 -0.40
C ARG A 111 -18.49 21.80 -0.51
N ARG A 112 -17.64 22.35 0.34
CA ARG A 112 -16.25 21.95 0.46
C ARG A 112 -16.14 20.47 0.83
N GLU A 113 -15.24 19.76 0.17
CA GLU A 113 -14.89 18.39 0.53
C GLU A 113 -14.22 18.40 1.91
N THR A 114 -14.60 17.42 2.75
CA THR A 114 -14.08 17.28 4.10
C THR A 114 -13.74 15.83 4.39
N VAL A 115 -12.70 15.62 5.19
CA VAL A 115 -12.31 14.31 5.69
C VAL A 115 -12.44 14.37 7.20
N VAL A 116 -13.04 13.36 7.82
CA VAL A 116 -13.17 13.32 9.28
C VAL A 116 -12.67 11.98 9.80
N CYS A 117 -11.91 12.01 10.90
CA CYS A 117 -11.59 10.81 11.66
C CYS A 117 -12.70 10.54 12.67
N GLN A 118 -13.37 9.40 12.54
CA GLN A 118 -14.43 8.99 13.45
C GLN A 118 -13.91 8.58 14.84
N ALA A 119 -12.60 8.34 14.99
CA ALA A 119 -12.00 7.97 16.27
C ALA A 119 -11.61 9.20 17.10
N CYS A 120 -10.78 10.09 16.53
CA CYS A 120 -10.27 11.27 17.25
C CYS A 120 -11.02 12.57 16.95
N GLY A 121 -12.00 12.55 16.06
CA GLY A 121 -12.80 13.73 15.69
C GLY A 121 -12.08 14.74 14.81
N THR A 122 -10.80 14.54 14.45
CA THR A 122 -10.07 15.47 13.59
C THR A 122 -10.78 15.66 12.26
N LEU A 123 -10.99 16.92 11.87
CA LEU A 123 -11.67 17.33 10.65
C LEU A 123 -10.66 18.05 9.75
N TRP A 124 -10.56 17.61 8.50
CA TRP A 124 -9.77 18.27 7.48
C TRP A 124 -10.68 18.86 6.39
N HIS A 125 -10.31 20.04 5.92
CA HIS A 125 -10.71 20.52 4.60
C HIS A 125 -9.84 19.85 3.54
N PHE A 126 -10.47 19.22 2.55
CA PHE A 126 -9.80 18.62 1.40
C PHE A 126 -9.93 19.52 0.17
N GLN A 127 -8.81 19.86 -0.47
CA GLN A 127 -8.77 20.80 -1.58
C GLN A 127 -7.91 20.30 -2.74
N ARG A 128 -8.44 20.43 -3.96
CA ARG A 128 -7.68 20.25 -5.21
C ARG A 128 -6.87 21.51 -5.52
N HIS A 129 -5.55 21.36 -5.70
CA HIS A 129 -4.68 22.40 -6.24
C HIS A 129 -4.23 22.02 -7.65
N MET A 130 -4.71 22.73 -8.68
CA MET A 130 -4.45 22.36 -10.08
C MET A 130 -2.93 22.28 -10.36
N GLY A 131 -2.50 21.19 -11.00
CA GLY A 131 -1.08 20.93 -11.29
C GLY A 131 -0.22 20.51 -10.10
N ARG A 132 -0.79 20.40 -8.89
CA ARG A 132 -0.11 20.01 -7.64
C ARG A 132 -0.78 18.79 -7.00
N ASP A 133 -0.32 18.36 -5.84
CA ASP A 133 -1.05 17.38 -5.03
C ASP A 133 -2.37 17.97 -4.51
N PHE A 134 -3.28 17.10 -4.07
CA PHE A 134 -4.36 17.48 -3.17
C PHE A 134 -3.78 17.90 -1.82
N ARG A 135 -4.44 18.84 -1.17
CA ARG A 135 -4.01 19.35 0.14
C ARG A 135 -5.12 19.15 1.17
N MET A 136 -4.69 18.90 2.40
CA MET A 136 -5.57 18.72 3.54
C MET A 136 -5.17 19.69 4.65
N LYS A 137 -6.09 20.58 5.04
CA LYS A 137 -5.94 21.52 6.16
C LYS A 137 -6.78 21.07 7.34
N VAL A 138 -6.19 20.94 8.52
CA VAL A 138 -6.91 20.64 9.76
C VAL A 138 -7.77 21.85 10.17
N LEU A 139 -9.07 21.64 10.26
CA LEU A 139 -10.05 22.62 10.74
C LEU A 139 -10.37 22.42 12.23
N GLU A 140 -10.47 21.16 12.66
CA GLU A 140 -10.79 20.77 14.04
C GLU A 140 -9.91 19.58 14.44
N GLY A 141 -9.46 19.52 15.71
CA GLY A 141 -8.55 18.48 16.19
C GLY A 141 -7.81 18.92 17.46
N SER A 142 -6.74 18.20 17.82
CA SER A 142 -5.87 18.65 18.92
C SER A 142 -5.18 19.98 18.57
N PRO A 143 -4.83 20.81 19.57
CA PRO A 143 -4.18 22.10 19.33
C PRO A 143 -2.88 21.98 18.52
N GLU A 144 -2.14 20.88 18.68
CA GLU A 144 -0.86 20.63 18.00
C GLU A 144 -0.97 20.50 16.49
N VAL A 145 -2.14 20.09 15.98
CA VAL A 145 -2.38 19.85 14.55
C VAL A 145 -3.33 20.85 13.93
N MET A 146 -4.01 21.67 14.72
CA MET A 146 -4.95 22.68 14.23
C MET A 146 -4.25 23.65 13.27
N GLY A 147 -4.91 24.01 12.16
CA GLY A 147 -4.36 24.93 11.16
C GLY A 147 -3.29 24.33 10.25
N LEU A 148 -2.79 23.12 10.56
CA LEU A 148 -1.78 22.43 9.77
C LEU A 148 -2.33 22.01 8.41
N GLU A 149 -1.61 22.34 7.35
CA GLU A 149 -1.95 22.06 5.96
C GLU A 149 -0.73 21.48 5.23
N MET A 150 -0.92 20.32 4.61
CA MET A 150 0.09 19.71 3.76
C MET A 150 -0.54 18.86 2.66
N ALA A 151 0.29 18.43 1.72
CA ALA A 151 -0.06 17.52 0.64
C ALA A 151 -0.57 16.17 1.17
N VAL A 152 -1.44 15.49 0.43
CA VAL A 152 -1.93 14.15 0.80
C VAL A 152 -0.78 13.16 0.88
N SER A 153 0.21 13.25 -0.03
CA SER A 153 1.41 12.42 0.04
C SER A 153 2.20 12.65 1.34
N ALA A 154 2.31 13.89 1.81
CA ALA A 154 2.97 14.20 3.08
C ALA A 154 2.19 13.65 4.28
N TRP A 155 0.85 13.72 4.26
CA TRP A 155 0.02 13.04 5.27
C TRP A 155 0.18 11.51 5.23
N TYR A 156 0.33 10.93 4.03
CA TYR A 156 0.57 9.50 3.84
C TYR A 156 1.94 9.07 4.40
N GLU A 157 2.98 9.87 4.19
CA GLU A 157 4.29 9.65 4.81
C GLU A 157 4.21 9.71 6.34
N GLN A 158 3.50 10.71 6.88
CA GLN A 158 3.27 10.80 8.32
C GLN A 158 2.54 9.57 8.85
N MET A 159 1.49 9.10 8.15
CA MET A 159 0.72 7.89 8.47
C MET A 159 1.59 6.62 8.46
N ASN A 160 2.57 6.52 7.57
CA ASN A 160 3.45 5.34 7.51
C ASN A 160 4.66 5.42 8.44
N LYS A 161 4.99 6.61 8.95
CA LYS A 161 6.08 6.79 9.91
C LYS A 161 5.81 5.96 11.16
N ASN A 162 6.72 5.03 11.47
CA ASN A 162 6.63 4.08 12.58
C ASN A 162 5.38 3.19 12.53
N PHE A 163 4.86 2.90 11.34
CA PHE A 163 3.76 1.96 11.21
C PHE A 163 4.16 0.58 11.75
N SER A 164 3.23 -0.06 12.44
CA SER A 164 3.30 -1.46 12.84
C SER A 164 1.92 -2.10 12.64
N PRO A 165 1.85 -3.30 12.04
CA PRO A 165 0.60 -4.04 11.94
C PRO A 165 -0.04 -4.25 13.33
N CYS A 166 -1.34 -4.00 13.44
CA CYS A 166 -2.08 -4.18 14.68
C CYS A 166 -2.93 -5.46 14.60
N PRO A 167 -2.78 -6.42 15.53
CA PRO A 167 -3.57 -7.65 15.51
C PRO A 167 -5.08 -7.38 15.60
N ILE A 168 -5.85 -8.17 14.86
CA ILE A 168 -7.31 -8.21 14.90
C ILE A 168 -7.77 -9.57 15.40
N GLN A 169 -8.95 -9.59 16.01
CA GLN A 169 -9.60 -10.82 16.43
C GLN A 169 -10.46 -11.36 15.29
N VAL A 170 -10.28 -12.63 14.97
CA VAL A 170 -11.06 -13.33 13.95
C VAL A 170 -11.57 -14.66 14.49
N THR A 171 -12.75 -15.07 14.06
CA THR A 171 -13.35 -16.36 14.44
C THR A 171 -13.29 -17.36 13.28
N GLY A 172 -13.32 -18.66 13.61
CA GLY A 172 -13.46 -19.73 12.61
C GLY A 172 -12.22 -19.98 11.76
N VAL A 173 -11.02 -19.79 12.33
CA VAL A 173 -9.73 -20.08 11.69
C VAL A 173 -8.84 -20.84 12.65
N SER A 174 -8.19 -21.89 12.17
CA SER A 174 -7.16 -22.62 12.93
C SER A 174 -5.81 -21.91 12.79
N LEU A 175 -5.41 -21.21 13.85
CA LEU A 175 -4.14 -20.49 13.94
C LEU A 175 -3.07 -21.35 14.64
N LEU A 176 -1.82 -21.18 14.26
CA LEU A 176 -0.66 -21.75 14.95
C LEU A 176 -0.51 -21.08 16.33
N PRO A 177 0.16 -21.73 17.31
CA PRO A 177 0.47 -21.10 18.59
C PRO A 177 1.23 -19.78 18.41
N GLY A 178 0.67 -18.68 18.93
CA GLY A 178 1.24 -17.33 18.79
C GLY A 178 1.07 -16.69 17.40
N GLU A 179 0.31 -17.31 16.50
CA GLU A 179 -0.05 -16.69 15.22
C GLU A 179 -1.12 -15.63 15.44
N GLU A 180 -0.79 -14.39 15.09
CA GLU A 180 -1.69 -13.23 15.16
C GLU A 180 -2.23 -12.93 13.75
N VAL A 181 -3.46 -12.44 13.66
CA VAL A 181 -4.08 -12.03 12.39
C VAL A 181 -4.07 -10.52 12.30
N TYR A 182 -3.72 -9.96 11.14
CA TYR A 182 -3.65 -8.51 10.93
C TYR A 182 -4.69 -7.99 9.94
N LEU A 183 -5.05 -8.81 8.93
CA LEU A 183 -6.05 -8.46 7.93
C LEU A 183 -6.96 -9.66 7.65
N GLU A 184 -8.22 -9.35 7.36
CA GLU A 184 -9.22 -10.30 6.88
C GLU A 184 -10.00 -9.67 5.72
N ALA A 185 -10.23 -10.45 4.66
CA ALA A 185 -11.24 -10.19 3.65
C ALA A 185 -12.00 -11.47 3.33
N ARG A 186 -13.27 -11.32 2.94
CA ARG A 186 -14.10 -12.41 2.42
C ARG A 186 -14.24 -12.25 0.91
N ASP A 187 -14.72 -13.30 0.28
CA ASP A 187 -15.08 -13.29 -1.14
C ASP A 187 -13.91 -12.81 -2.01
N VAL A 188 -12.70 -13.31 -1.73
CA VAL A 188 -11.45 -12.96 -2.40
C VAL A 188 -11.13 -13.99 -3.49
N PRO A 189 -11.23 -13.61 -4.77
CA PRO A 189 -10.75 -14.41 -5.88
C PRO A 189 -9.25 -14.66 -5.79
N LEU A 190 -8.85 -15.93 -5.92
CA LEU A 190 -7.48 -16.36 -6.14
C LEU A 190 -7.29 -16.69 -7.62
N SER A 191 -6.22 -16.15 -8.22
CA SER A 191 -5.85 -16.45 -9.61
C SER A 191 -4.35 -16.71 -9.73
N PRO A 192 -3.92 -17.99 -9.77
CA PRO A 192 -2.55 -18.37 -10.05
C PRO A 192 -2.17 -18.04 -11.50
N TYR A 193 -0.88 -17.74 -11.73
CA TYR A 193 -0.34 -17.57 -13.08
C TYR A 193 0.00 -18.93 -13.69
N LYS A 194 -0.47 -19.18 -14.92
CA LYS A 194 -0.23 -20.43 -15.64
C LYS A 194 1.18 -20.54 -16.21
N PRO A 195 1.71 -21.76 -16.29
CA PRO A 195 1.12 -23.00 -15.76
C PRO A 195 1.35 -23.14 -14.23
N ASN A 196 0.41 -23.72 -13.49
CA ASN A 196 0.48 -23.84 -12.03
C ASN A 196 -0.08 -25.18 -11.53
N ALA A 197 0.65 -25.86 -10.65
CA ALA A 197 0.30 -27.19 -10.14
C ALA A 197 -1.04 -27.24 -9.38
N LEU A 198 -1.57 -26.10 -8.92
CA LEU A 198 -2.91 -26.03 -8.33
C LEU A 198 -4.01 -26.61 -9.25
N PHE A 199 -3.84 -26.49 -10.57
CA PHE A 199 -4.77 -27.04 -11.56
C PHE A 199 -4.50 -28.51 -11.88
N ASP A 200 -3.34 -29.04 -11.49
CA ASP A 200 -2.89 -30.41 -11.79
C ASP A 200 -3.01 -31.34 -10.56
N GLY A 201 -3.96 -31.07 -9.66
CA GLY A 201 -4.24 -31.94 -8.51
C GLY A 201 -3.32 -31.74 -7.31
N TRP A 202 -2.72 -30.56 -7.13
CA TRP A 202 -1.97 -30.23 -5.91
C TRP A 202 -2.80 -30.45 -4.64
N THR A 203 -2.30 -31.29 -3.73
CA THR A 203 -2.98 -31.70 -2.49
C THR A 203 -2.37 -31.10 -1.22
N GLN A 204 -1.20 -30.47 -1.31
CA GLN A 204 -0.56 -29.89 -0.14
C GLN A 204 -1.24 -28.59 0.27
N ARG A 205 -1.19 -28.29 1.56
CA ARG A 205 -1.73 -27.06 2.14
C ARG A 205 -0.87 -25.84 1.78
N GLU A 206 0.45 -25.97 1.75
CA GLU A 206 1.33 -24.90 1.28
C GLU A 206 1.17 -24.75 -0.25
N ALA A 207 1.07 -23.50 -0.74
CA ALA A 207 0.89 -23.24 -2.16
C ALA A 207 2.13 -23.67 -2.99
N PRO A 208 1.97 -23.98 -4.29
CA PRO A 208 3.12 -24.28 -5.15
C PRO A 208 4.12 -23.12 -5.23
N LYS A 209 5.40 -23.39 -5.00
CA LYS A 209 6.49 -22.39 -5.06
C LYS A 209 7.09 -22.25 -6.45
N LYS A 210 6.90 -23.23 -7.32
CA LYS A 210 7.48 -23.28 -8.67
C LYS A 210 6.39 -23.15 -9.71
N GLN A 211 6.65 -22.33 -10.71
CA GLN A 211 5.89 -22.38 -11.95
C GLN A 211 6.34 -23.64 -12.70
N THR A 212 5.40 -24.39 -13.30
CA THR A 212 5.77 -25.61 -14.03
C THR A 212 6.42 -25.23 -15.37
N ASP A 213 7.39 -26.01 -15.84
CA ASP A 213 8.17 -25.71 -17.06
C ASP A 213 7.40 -25.95 -18.37
N ARG A 214 6.06 -26.03 -18.32
CA ARG A 214 5.24 -26.32 -19.51
C ARG A 214 5.08 -25.07 -20.38
N LEU A 215 5.32 -25.25 -21.68
CA LEU A 215 5.12 -24.25 -22.75
C LEU A 215 3.62 -24.04 -23.04
N GLU A 216 2.82 -23.71 -22.02
CA GLU A 216 1.43 -23.29 -22.19
C GLU A 216 1.34 -21.77 -22.34
N ILE A 217 0.26 -21.28 -22.95
CA ILE A 217 -0.02 -19.85 -23.07
C ILE A 217 -0.13 -19.27 -21.66
N ALA A 218 0.86 -18.47 -21.28
CA ALA A 218 0.96 -17.90 -19.97
C ALA A 218 -0.18 -16.88 -19.74
N GLY A 219 -0.85 -16.98 -18.60
CA GLY A 219 -2.04 -16.20 -18.31
C GLY A 219 -2.51 -16.38 -16.88
N TRP A 220 -3.44 -15.53 -16.44
CA TRP A 220 -4.03 -15.62 -15.10
C TRP A 220 -5.33 -16.40 -15.20
N GLU A 221 -5.47 -17.47 -14.43
CA GLU A 221 -6.70 -18.26 -14.40
C GLU A 221 -7.35 -18.19 -13.02
N PHE A 222 -8.66 -17.99 -13.01
CA PHE A 222 -9.46 -18.02 -11.79
C PHE A 222 -9.47 -19.43 -11.20
N PHE A 223 -9.02 -19.56 -9.96
CA PHE A 223 -8.98 -20.82 -9.25
C PHE A 223 -10.19 -21.02 -8.33
N GLY A 224 -10.65 -19.93 -7.71
CA GLY A 224 -11.77 -19.96 -6.79
C GLY A 224 -11.89 -18.67 -6.01
N GLU A 225 -12.92 -18.60 -5.19
CA GLU A 225 -13.18 -17.51 -4.26
C GLU A 225 -13.16 -18.03 -2.81
N GLY A 226 -12.67 -17.22 -1.89
CA GLY A 226 -12.48 -17.65 -0.51
C GLY A 226 -12.20 -16.51 0.46
N ARG A 227 -12.01 -16.86 1.73
CA ARG A 227 -11.61 -15.93 2.78
C ARG A 227 -10.09 -15.78 2.77
N LEU A 228 -9.59 -14.55 2.77
CA LEU A 228 -8.17 -14.24 2.83
C LEU A 228 -7.81 -13.68 4.20
N LEU A 229 -6.79 -14.24 4.84
CA LEU A 229 -6.22 -13.75 6.08
C LEU A 229 -4.73 -13.49 5.92
N VAL A 230 -4.25 -12.41 6.55
CA VAL A 230 -2.84 -12.06 6.64
C VAL A 230 -2.44 -12.20 8.09
N THR A 231 -1.48 -13.08 8.39
CA THR A 231 -1.07 -13.40 9.77
C THR A 231 0.40 -13.10 10.01
N SER A 232 0.89 -13.25 11.24
CA SER A 232 2.32 -13.13 11.56
C SER A 232 3.20 -14.21 10.92
N HIS A 233 2.60 -15.28 10.40
CA HIS A 233 3.32 -16.44 9.86
C HIS A 233 3.13 -16.66 8.36
N ARG A 234 1.94 -16.33 7.83
CA ARG A 234 1.55 -16.66 6.45
C ARG A 234 0.44 -15.74 5.94
N VAL A 235 0.21 -15.83 4.65
CA VAL A 235 -1.08 -15.49 4.05
C VAL A 235 -1.88 -16.78 3.95
N LEU A 236 -3.11 -16.80 4.46
CA LEU A 236 -4.00 -17.94 4.40
C LEU A 236 -5.18 -17.61 3.49
N TRP A 237 -5.37 -18.41 2.44
CA TRP A 237 -6.58 -18.35 1.62
C TRP A 237 -7.44 -19.60 1.87
N GLN A 238 -8.66 -19.42 2.35
CA GLN A 238 -9.62 -20.48 2.68
C GLN A 238 -10.76 -20.46 1.65
N GLY A 239 -10.69 -21.33 0.64
CA GLY A 239 -11.77 -21.57 -0.31
C GLY A 239 -12.77 -22.61 0.19
N ALA A 240 -13.86 -22.79 -0.55
CA ALA A 240 -14.93 -23.73 -0.17
C ALA A 240 -14.48 -25.20 0.00
N GLN A 241 -13.44 -25.62 -0.72
CA GLN A 241 -12.98 -27.01 -0.75
C GLN A 241 -11.57 -27.20 -0.19
N ARG A 242 -10.80 -26.12 -0.01
CA ARG A 242 -9.39 -26.21 0.37
C ARG A 242 -8.87 -24.93 0.99
N GLU A 243 -7.81 -25.08 1.77
CA GLU A 243 -7.02 -23.99 2.32
C GLU A 243 -5.63 -23.98 1.67
N LEU A 244 -5.12 -22.78 1.40
CA LEU A 244 -3.78 -22.56 0.85
C LEU A 244 -2.99 -21.61 1.74
N ASP A 245 -1.82 -22.07 2.17
CA ASP A 245 -0.87 -21.30 2.97
C ASP A 245 0.24 -20.73 2.06
N PHE A 246 0.48 -19.44 2.16
CA PHE A 246 1.64 -18.76 1.57
C PHE A 246 2.53 -18.27 2.70
N MET A 247 3.55 -19.07 3.02
CA MET A 247 4.50 -18.77 4.09
C MET A 247 5.31 -17.51 3.78
N TRP A 248 5.46 -16.60 4.76
CA TRP A 248 6.25 -15.39 4.53
C TRP A 248 7.70 -15.68 4.13
N SER A 249 8.26 -16.78 4.63
CA SER A 249 9.61 -17.27 4.32
C SER A 249 9.88 -17.45 2.82
N GLU A 250 8.85 -17.73 2.03
CA GLU A 250 8.97 -18.01 0.60
C GLU A 250 8.50 -16.82 -0.26
N MET A 251 8.01 -15.75 0.37
CA MET A 251 7.48 -14.58 -0.33
C MET A 251 8.63 -13.72 -0.85
N THR A 252 8.85 -13.70 -2.16
CA THR A 252 9.93 -12.92 -2.80
C THR A 252 9.49 -11.50 -3.14
N ALA A 253 8.21 -11.30 -3.42
CA ALA A 253 7.65 -9.96 -3.60
C ALA A 253 6.15 -9.88 -3.29
N VAL A 254 5.72 -8.70 -2.84
CA VAL A 254 4.32 -8.31 -2.72
C VAL A 254 4.12 -7.04 -3.51
N SER A 255 3.16 -7.02 -4.43
CA SER A 255 2.90 -5.85 -5.27
C SER A 255 1.43 -5.59 -5.47
N GLN A 256 1.09 -4.36 -5.80
CA GLN A 256 -0.25 -4.01 -6.27
C GLN A 256 -0.33 -4.21 -7.79
N TYR A 257 -1.31 -4.97 -8.25
CA TYR A 257 -1.66 -5.10 -9.65
C TYR A 257 -3.04 -4.48 -9.89
N LEU A 258 -3.15 -3.44 -10.72
CA LEU A 258 -4.40 -2.67 -10.89
C LEU A 258 -4.93 -2.13 -9.54
N ARG A 259 -6.17 -1.60 -9.51
CA ARG A 259 -6.67 -0.84 -8.35
C ARG A 259 -6.95 -1.67 -7.09
N SER A 260 -7.17 -2.97 -7.20
CA SER A 260 -7.67 -3.78 -6.09
C SER A 260 -7.19 -5.24 -6.12
N THR A 261 -6.07 -5.51 -6.79
CA THR A 261 -5.50 -6.84 -6.82
C THR A 261 -4.10 -6.81 -6.22
N LEU A 262 -3.82 -7.72 -5.30
CA LEU A 262 -2.49 -7.99 -4.80
C LEU A 262 -1.88 -9.05 -5.70
N ALA A 263 -0.64 -8.84 -6.14
CA ALA A 263 0.18 -9.85 -6.78
C ALA A 263 1.26 -10.32 -5.81
N LEU A 264 1.30 -11.63 -5.58
CA LEU A 264 2.27 -12.30 -4.72
C LEU A 264 3.24 -13.08 -5.61
N ASN A 265 4.54 -12.84 -5.43
CA ASN A 265 5.57 -13.73 -5.96
C ASN A 265 6.00 -14.66 -4.82
N TYR A 266 5.63 -15.93 -4.94
CA TYR A 266 5.80 -16.95 -3.92
C TYR A 266 6.73 -18.05 -4.46
N GLY A 267 7.98 -18.03 -4.02
CA GLY A 267 9.09 -18.64 -4.75
C GLY A 267 9.20 -18.04 -6.16
N ALA A 268 9.13 -18.90 -7.17
CA ALA A 268 9.06 -18.54 -8.59
C ALA A 268 7.61 -18.49 -9.13
N ALA A 269 6.63 -18.98 -8.38
CA ALA A 269 5.23 -18.94 -8.78
C ALA A 269 4.60 -17.56 -8.48
N LYS A 270 3.59 -17.19 -9.28
CA LYS A 270 2.88 -15.91 -9.13
C LYS A 270 1.41 -16.12 -8.87
N TYR A 271 0.84 -15.32 -7.98
CA TYR A 271 -0.55 -15.40 -7.57
C TYR A 271 -1.18 -14.01 -7.55
N ARG A 272 -2.47 -13.93 -7.87
CA ARG A 272 -3.29 -12.73 -7.72
C ARG A 272 -4.41 -12.97 -6.73
N LEU A 273 -4.64 -11.99 -5.87
CA LEU A 273 -5.71 -11.95 -4.88
C LEU A 273 -6.49 -10.64 -5.04
N SER A 274 -7.77 -10.72 -5.37
CA SER A 274 -8.59 -9.52 -5.58
C SER A 274 -9.31 -9.11 -4.31
N VAL A 275 -8.94 -7.97 -3.72
CA VAL A 275 -9.50 -7.39 -2.50
C VAL A 275 -10.35 -6.16 -2.82
N ALA A 276 -11.37 -6.36 -3.67
CA ALA A 276 -12.14 -5.29 -4.33
C ALA A 276 -12.76 -4.25 -3.39
N ASP A 277 -13.20 -4.67 -2.21
CA ASP A 277 -13.86 -3.81 -1.22
C ASP A 277 -12.94 -3.30 -0.10
N GLN A 278 -11.63 -3.45 -0.28
CA GLN A 278 -10.64 -3.09 0.72
C GLN A 278 -9.70 -1.97 0.25
N PRO A 279 -9.17 -1.13 1.16
CA PRO A 279 -8.09 -0.21 0.83
C PRO A 279 -6.82 -0.99 0.47
N ILE A 280 -6.50 -1.08 -0.82
CA ILE A 280 -5.36 -1.89 -1.33
C ILE A 280 -4.02 -1.50 -0.69
N LEU A 281 -3.83 -0.21 -0.39
CA LEU A 281 -2.60 0.28 0.25
C LEU A 281 -2.43 -0.24 1.68
N LYS A 282 -3.53 -0.43 2.43
CA LYS A 282 -3.50 -1.06 3.76
C LYS A 282 -2.94 -2.47 3.66
N TRP A 283 -3.42 -3.23 2.68
CA TRP A 283 -2.99 -4.60 2.44
C TRP A 283 -1.53 -4.65 1.99
N LEU A 284 -1.18 -3.86 0.98
CA LEU A 284 0.19 -3.80 0.47
C LEU A 284 1.19 -3.40 1.56
N HIS A 285 0.87 -2.41 2.39
CA HIS A 285 1.76 -1.94 3.45
C HIS A 285 1.92 -2.99 4.55
N THR A 286 0.81 -3.55 5.06
CA THR A 286 0.84 -4.58 6.11
C THR A 286 1.57 -5.84 5.65
N MET A 287 1.25 -6.36 4.47
CA MET A 287 1.91 -7.55 3.91
C MET A 287 3.38 -7.27 3.59
N GLY A 288 3.69 -6.05 3.12
CA GLY A 288 5.06 -5.62 2.83
C GLY A 288 5.94 -5.63 4.08
N GLU A 289 5.46 -5.09 5.20
CA GLU A 289 6.21 -5.10 6.46
C GLU A 289 6.42 -6.52 6.99
N LEU A 290 5.38 -7.36 7.00
CA LEU A 290 5.49 -8.76 7.45
C LEU A 290 6.46 -9.57 6.57
N ALA A 291 6.41 -9.37 5.26
CA ALA A 291 7.31 -10.07 4.34
C ALA A 291 8.75 -9.57 4.48
N LYS A 292 8.99 -8.26 4.65
CA LYS A 292 10.33 -7.70 4.93
C LYS A 292 10.89 -8.24 6.23
N GLU A 293 10.09 -8.29 7.30
CA GLU A 293 10.51 -8.82 8.60
C GLU A 293 10.92 -10.29 8.49
N ALA A 294 10.10 -11.11 7.83
CA ALA A 294 10.43 -12.51 7.59
C ALA A 294 11.67 -12.68 6.69
N GLY A 295 11.84 -11.82 5.69
CA GLY A 295 13.03 -11.80 4.85
C GLY A 295 14.30 -11.44 5.63
N ALA A 296 14.23 -10.41 6.48
CA ALA A 296 15.35 -9.99 7.32
C ALA A 296 15.81 -11.12 8.26
N ARG A 297 14.89 -11.88 8.87
CA ARG A 297 15.21 -13.06 9.70
C ARG A 297 15.95 -14.16 8.93
N GLN A 298 15.87 -14.16 7.60
CA GLN A 298 16.49 -15.14 6.72
C GLN A 298 17.66 -14.57 5.91
N GLY A 299 18.05 -13.31 6.14
CA GLY A 299 19.11 -12.66 5.38
C GLY A 299 18.76 -12.39 3.92
N ARG A 300 17.48 -12.24 3.58
CA ARG A 300 17.01 -11.96 2.21
C ARG A 300 16.22 -10.66 2.13
N THR A 301 16.30 -9.99 0.98
CA THR A 301 15.49 -8.81 0.69
C THR A 301 14.17 -9.22 0.04
N VAL A 302 13.07 -8.57 0.42
CA VAL A 302 11.76 -8.72 -0.22
C VAL A 302 11.41 -7.45 -0.98
N SER A 303 10.98 -7.61 -2.22
CA SER A 303 10.50 -6.48 -3.02
C SER A 303 9.06 -6.15 -2.68
N VAL A 304 8.78 -4.88 -2.36
CA VAL A 304 7.42 -4.37 -2.17
C VAL A 304 7.20 -3.25 -3.16
N THR A 305 6.22 -3.38 -4.06
CA THR A 305 6.04 -2.43 -5.16
C THR A 305 4.58 -2.00 -5.31
N HIS A 306 4.38 -0.69 -5.45
CA HIS A 306 3.10 -0.10 -5.87
C HIS A 306 3.20 0.28 -7.35
N HIS A 307 2.33 -0.29 -8.19
CA HIS A 307 2.27 0.00 -9.63
C HIS A 307 1.21 1.04 -9.96
#